data_AF-A0A2D0H9Q9-F1
#
_entry.id   AF-A0A2D0H9Q9-F1
#
_cell.length_a   1.000
_cell.length_b   1.000
_cell.length_c   1.000
_cell.angle_alpha   90.00
_cell.angle_beta   90.00
_cell.angle_gamma   90.00
#
_symmetry.space_group_name_H-M   'P 1'
#
loop_
_entity.id
_entity.type
_entity.pdbx_description
1 polymer ?
#
loop_
_entity_poly.entity_id
_entity_poly.type
_entity_poly.pdbx_seq_one_letter_code
_entity_poly.pdbx_strand_id
1 'polypeptide(L)'
;MNCDKQKNSPPSFVEGVIKRVNLSQPTVKELETAEPLKRYAIYAQNGIWYEALTTLAELRQKNPQDAALKAEWRNLLGSIRLDDVAGEPILSGTP
;
A
#
# COMPACT_ATOMS: atom_id res chain seq x y z
N MET A 1 25.80 29.12 -7.63
CA MET A 1 25.99 27.71 -7.23
C MET A 1 25.81 26.89 -8.49
N ASN A 2 26.93 26.45 -9.06
CA ASN A 2 26.99 25.82 -10.38
C ASN A 2 26.53 24.37 -10.26
N CYS A 3 25.45 24.00 -10.96
CA CYS A 3 25.13 22.60 -11.18
C CYS A 3 25.99 22.13 -12.35
N ASP A 4 27.18 21.62 -12.05
CA ASP A 4 28.00 20.90 -13.02
C ASP A 4 27.29 19.59 -13.37
N LYS A 5 26.43 19.72 -14.38
CA LYS A 5 25.65 18.68 -15.05
C LYS A 5 26.59 17.77 -15.83
N GLN A 6 27.25 16.84 -15.15
CA GLN A 6 27.90 15.72 -15.83
C GLN A 6 27.77 14.44 -15.01
N LYS A 7 26.52 13.99 -14.85
CA LYS A 7 26.25 12.56 -14.80
C LYS A 7 25.37 12.25 -15.99
N ASN A 8 25.99 11.68 -17.03
CA ASN A 8 25.31 10.89 -18.06
C ASN A 8 24.69 9.66 -17.36
N SER A 9 23.68 9.85 -16.52
CA SER A 9 22.87 8.74 -16.07
C SER A 9 21.98 8.34 -17.25
N PRO A 10 22.05 7.08 -17.72
CA PRO A 10 21.13 6.63 -18.74
C PRO A 10 19.69 6.85 -18.25
N PRO A 11 18.76 7.22 -19.14
CA PRO A 11 17.36 7.38 -18.76
C PRO A 11 16.86 6.09 -18.11
N SER A 12 16.38 6.19 -16.86
CA SER A 12 15.77 5.08 -16.14
C SER A 12 14.33 4.92 -16.61
N PHE A 13 13.99 3.77 -17.14
CA PHE A 13 12.62 3.40 -17.48
C PHE A 13 12.07 2.43 -16.45
N VAL A 14 10.82 2.64 -16.07
CA VAL A 14 10.06 1.71 -15.22
C VAL A 14 8.83 1.26 -16.00
N GLU A 15 8.47 -0.01 -15.84
CA GLU A 15 7.28 -0.60 -16.45
C GLU A 15 6.31 -1.01 -15.35
N GLY A 16 5.02 -0.71 -15.56
CA GLY A 16 3.94 -1.07 -14.65
C GLY A 16 2.85 -1.82 -15.39
N VAL A 17 2.33 -2.89 -14.79
CA VAL A 17 1.22 -3.68 -15.34
C VAL A 17 0.01 -3.63 -14.41
N ILE A 18 -1.18 -3.49 -15.00
CA ILE A 18 -2.45 -3.62 -14.27
C ILE A 18 -2.91 -5.07 -14.40
N LYS A 19 -3.07 -5.76 -13.28
CA LYS A 19 -3.61 -7.11 -13.22
C LYS A 19 -5.04 -7.07 -12.69
N ARG A 20 -6.00 -7.53 -13.49
CA ARG A 20 -7.37 -7.78 -13.02
C ARG A 20 -7.42 -9.13 -12.32
N VAL A 21 -7.95 -9.17 -11.10
CA VAL A 21 -8.15 -10.39 -10.33
C VAL A 21 -9.63 -10.73 -10.35
N ASN A 22 -9.98 -11.93 -10.82
CA ASN A 22 -11.37 -12.40 -10.80
C ASN A 22 -11.64 -13.03 -9.43
N LEU A 23 -12.39 -12.32 -8.60
CA LEU A 23 -12.80 -12.81 -7.28
C LEU A 23 -14.01 -13.73 -7.40
N SER A 24 -14.09 -14.72 -6.52
CA SER A 24 -15.26 -15.58 -6.44
C SER A 24 -16.48 -14.78 -5.94
N GLN A 25 -17.68 -15.13 -6.40
CA GLN A 25 -18.92 -14.50 -5.95
C GLN A 25 -19.09 -14.41 -4.42
N PRO A 26 -18.76 -15.44 -3.61
CA PRO A 26 -18.85 -15.31 -2.16
C PRO A 26 -17.86 -14.27 -1.60
N THR A 27 -16.63 -14.19 -2.15
CA THR A 27 -15.64 -13.18 -1.73
C THR A 27 -16.10 -11.76 -2.02
N VAL A 28 -16.76 -11.53 -3.17
CA VAL A 28 -17.33 -10.22 -3.51
C VAL A 28 -18.41 -9.81 -2.50
N LYS A 29 -19.34 -10.72 -2.17
CA LYS A 29 -20.38 -10.46 -1.16
C LYS A 29 -19.79 -10.20 0.23
N GLU A 30 -18.72 -10.90 0.58
CA GLU A 30 -18.02 -10.67 1.83
C GLU A 30 -17.37 -9.29 1.86
N LEU A 31 -16.73 -8.85 0.77
CA LEU A 31 -16.16 -7.50 0.66
C LEU A 31 -17.23 -6.41 0.80
N GLU A 32 -18.43 -6.59 0.25
CA GLU A 32 -19.51 -5.60 0.35
C GLU A 32 -19.92 -5.33 1.80
N THR A 33 -19.92 -6.37 2.66
CA THR A 33 -20.41 -6.29 4.03
C THR A 33 -19.31 -6.24 5.10
N ALA A 34 -18.08 -6.60 4.74
CA ALA A 34 -16.96 -6.66 5.66
C ALA A 34 -16.58 -5.28 6.20
N GLU A 35 -16.17 -5.25 7.46
CA GLU A 35 -15.52 -4.09 8.05
C GLU A 35 -14.20 -3.78 7.35
N PRO A 36 -13.73 -2.51 7.36
CA PRO A 36 -12.53 -2.10 6.64
C PRO A 36 -11.28 -2.95 6.92
N LEU A 37 -11.03 -3.33 8.19
CA LEU A 37 -9.87 -4.15 8.53
C LEU A 37 -9.96 -5.56 7.91
N LYS A 38 -11.19 -6.12 7.89
CA LYS A 38 -11.46 -7.41 7.26
C LYS A 38 -11.37 -7.32 5.74
N ARG A 39 -11.83 -6.22 5.12
CA ARG A 39 -11.64 -5.95 3.68
C ARG A 39 -10.17 -5.92 3.29
N TYR A 40 -9.33 -5.22 4.06
CA TYR A 40 -7.87 -5.24 3.88
C TYR A 40 -7.33 -6.68 3.88
N ALA A 41 -7.69 -7.48 4.89
CA ALA A 41 -7.22 -8.86 5.00
C ALA A 41 -7.65 -9.72 3.81
N ILE A 42 -8.89 -9.58 3.33
CA ILE A 42 -9.39 -10.28 2.14
C ILE A 42 -8.59 -9.88 0.90
N TYR A 43 -8.37 -8.58 0.67
CA TYR A 43 -7.58 -8.11 -0.48
C TYR A 43 -6.14 -8.62 -0.43
N ALA A 44 -5.49 -8.54 0.72
CA ALA A 44 -4.12 -9.03 0.91
C ALA A 44 -4.00 -10.54 0.63
N GLN A 45 -4.92 -11.35 1.16
CA GLN A 45 -4.96 -12.80 0.95
C GLN A 45 -5.18 -13.19 -0.51
N ASN A 46 -5.90 -12.37 -1.28
CA ASN A 46 -6.14 -12.58 -2.71
C ASN A 46 -5.05 -11.97 -3.61
N GLY A 47 -3.96 -11.44 -3.02
CA GLY A 47 -2.87 -10.82 -3.76
C GLY A 47 -3.23 -9.47 -4.40
N ILE A 48 -4.33 -8.86 -3.96
CA ILE A 48 -4.82 -7.55 -4.41
C ILE A 48 -4.18 -6.49 -3.51
N TRP A 49 -2.88 -6.29 -3.68
CA TRP A 49 -2.08 -5.48 -2.77
C TRP A 49 -2.41 -3.98 -2.81
N TYR A 50 -2.86 -3.46 -3.96
CA TYR A 50 -3.16 -2.03 -4.11
C TYR A 50 -4.39 -1.61 -3.30
N GLU A 51 -5.46 -2.39 -3.35
CA GLU A 51 -6.70 -2.18 -2.60
C GLU A 51 -6.50 -2.48 -1.12
N ALA A 52 -5.69 -3.49 -0.79
CA ALA A 52 -5.24 -3.75 0.58
C ALA A 52 -4.49 -2.53 1.15
N LEU A 53 -3.53 -1.99 0.40
CA LEU A 53 -2.73 -0.83 0.79
C LEU A 53 -3.60 0.40 1.00
N THR A 54 -4.52 0.68 0.07
CA THR A 54 -5.44 1.82 0.14
C THR A 54 -6.33 1.72 1.38
N THR A 55 -6.94 0.56 1.60
CA THR A 55 -7.84 0.33 2.76
C THR A 55 -7.09 0.50 4.08
N LEU A 56 -5.88 -0.06 4.17
CA LEU A 56 -5.06 0.02 5.38
C LEU A 56 -4.53 1.43 5.63
N ALA A 57 -4.18 2.17 4.57
CA ALA A 57 -3.77 3.57 4.67
C ALA A 57 -4.88 4.44 5.25
N GLU A 58 -6.13 4.29 4.77
CA GLU A 58 -7.29 5.02 5.30
C GLU A 58 -7.53 4.73 6.79
N LEU A 59 -7.39 3.46 7.19
CA LEU A 59 -7.53 3.06 8.60
C LEU A 59 -6.44 3.70 9.46
N ARG A 60 -5.19 3.66 9.01
CA ARG A 60 -4.05 4.25 9.72
C ARG A 60 -4.15 5.78 9.78
N GLN A 61 -4.74 6.44 8.77
CA GLN A 61 -5.01 7.88 8.81
C GLN A 61 -6.07 8.25 9.85
N LYS A 62 -7.14 7.44 9.98
CA LYS A 62 -8.19 7.64 11.00
C LYS A 62 -7.70 7.34 12.41
N ASN A 63 -6.84 6.33 12.55
CA ASN A 63 -6.33 5.85 13.83
C ASN A 63 -4.78 5.84 13.86
N PRO A 64 -4.12 7.01 13.85
CA PRO A 64 -2.66 7.09 13.69
C PRO A 64 -1.86 6.54 14.87
N GLN A 65 -2.48 6.37 16.03
CA GLN A 65 -1.85 5.83 17.24
C GLN A 65 -2.05 4.32 17.43
N ASP A 66 -2.85 3.68 16.58
CA ASP A 66 -3.12 2.25 16.68
C ASP A 66 -1.86 1.43 16.32
N ALA A 67 -1.35 0.67 17.30
CA ALA A 67 -0.17 -0.16 17.13
C ALA A 67 -0.41 -1.38 16.23
N ALA A 68 -1.63 -1.92 16.22
CA ALA A 68 -1.99 -3.06 15.36
C ALA A 68 -1.98 -2.63 13.88
N LEU A 69 -2.56 -1.47 13.57
CA LEU A 69 -2.54 -0.94 12.19
C LEU A 69 -1.12 -0.61 11.71
N LYS A 70 -0.23 -0.15 12.60
CA LYS A 70 1.19 0.05 12.28
C LYS A 70 1.91 -1.27 12.00
N ALA A 71 1.59 -2.34 12.73
CA ALA A 71 2.16 -3.66 12.49
C ALA A 71 1.68 -4.24 11.15
N GLU A 72 0.36 -4.18 10.89
CA GLU A 72 -0.22 -4.60 9.61
C GLU A 72 0.37 -3.82 8.43
N TRP A 73 0.63 -2.52 8.60
CA TRP A 73 1.25 -1.69 7.56
C TRP A 73 2.64 -2.20 7.18
N ARG A 74 3.48 -2.53 8.18
CA ARG A 74 4.81 -3.10 7.94
C ARG A 74 4.71 -4.48 7.31
N ASN A 75 3.77 -5.31 7.75
CA ASN A 75 3.56 -6.66 7.20
C ASN A 75 3.16 -6.60 5.72
N LEU A 76 2.19 -5.75 5.37
CA LEU A 76 1.73 -5.59 4.00
C LEU A 76 2.89 -5.10 3.11
N LEU A 77 3.56 -4.02 3.52
CA LEU A 77 4.64 -3.45 2.71
C LEU A 77 5.81 -4.43 2.54
N GLY A 78 6.16 -5.18 3.59
CA GLY A 78 7.20 -6.20 3.46
C GLY A 78 6.85 -7.38 2.55
N SER A 79 5.56 -7.75 2.50
CA SER A 79 5.08 -8.77 1.57
C SER A 79 5.27 -8.37 0.10
N ILE A 80 5.30 -7.07 -0.19
CA ILE A 80 5.50 -6.49 -1.53
C ILE A 80 6.86 -5.79 -1.71
N ARG A 81 7.84 -6.06 -0.82
CA ARG A 81 9.22 -5.53 -0.89
C ARG A 81 9.32 -4.00 -0.79
N LEU A 82 8.43 -3.40 0.00
CA LEU A 82 8.40 -1.98 0.33
C LEU A 82 8.75 -1.74 1.81
N ASP A 83 9.54 -2.62 2.42
CA ASP A 83 9.96 -2.57 3.83
C ASP A 83 10.64 -1.25 4.19
N ASP A 84 11.44 -0.71 3.27
CA ASP A 84 12.25 0.50 3.46
C ASP A 84 11.39 1.74 3.73
N VAL A 85 10.21 1.81 3.13
CA VAL A 85 9.27 2.94 3.29
C VAL A 85 8.22 2.68 4.37
N ALA A 86 8.24 1.50 5.02
CA ALA A 86 7.21 1.15 6.00
C ALA A 86 7.27 1.99 7.29
N GLY A 87 8.42 2.61 7.57
CA GLY A 87 8.60 3.56 8.66
C GLY A 87 8.13 4.98 8.37
N GLU A 88 7.86 5.31 7.11
CA GLU A 88 7.55 6.68 6.70
C GLU A 88 6.11 7.08 7.07
N PRO A 89 5.88 8.39 7.32
CA PRO A 89 4.53 8.92 7.49
C PRO A 89 3.78 8.88 6.14
N ILE A 90 2.50 8.48 6.17
CA ILE A 90 1.66 8.45 4.96
C ILE A 90 1.39 9.87 4.44
N LEU A 91 1.29 10.84 5.36
CA LEU A 91 1.16 12.25 5.04
C LEU A 91 2.34 12.99 5.65
N SER A 92 3.12 13.67 4.80
CA SER A 92 4.09 14.68 5.23
C SER A 92 3.29 15.87 5.77
N GLY A 93 3.26 16.02 7.09
CA GLY A 93 2.70 17.23 7.69
C GLY A 93 3.61 18.42 7.38
N THR A 94 3.24 19.25 6.41
CA THR A 94 3.67 20.66 6.37
C THR A 94 2.50 21.52 5.89
N PRO A 95 2.05 22.50 6.69
CA PRO A 95 1.24 23.63 6.21
C PRO A 95 1.96 24.46 5.14
#